data_AF-A0A7X3XKU3-F1
#
_entry.id   AF-A0A7X3XKU3-F1
#
_cell.length_a   1.000
_cell.length_b   1.000
_cell.length_c   1.000
_cell.angle_alpha   90.00
_cell.angle_beta   90.00
_cell.angle_gamma   90.00
#
_symmetry.space_group_name_H-M   'P 1'
#
loop_
_entity.id
_entity.type
_entity.pdbx_description
1 polymer ?
#
loop_
_entity_poly.entity_id
_entity_poly.type
_entity_poly.pdbx_seq_one_letter_code
_entity_poly.pdbx_strand_id
1 'polypeptide(L)'
;MSIKRKEQIKLKSLTFILTIATLIIGFSACERMSQIVQPTTSQTEDKGNEIPIGLVLPLTGHLASAGELMKQGIDLALDEINNAYPSGTKVKFILEDDTSTPDGAVDAFNKLIHQDGLSVILGPASSSATQAAFWVAQENKVVAISPTSGERGLSAIGDFVFRIPLTTDVVVPKGIQATHAKLGYQRVATMYDETDGFSTDRDIALQEAFTAKGIEVLTTEVFQSGDTDFSAQLTGIKALDPDAIFISALPPEKPGILIQIHQLGISAPVIISSLTSVEVEAAGAAAEDAITFIGWLPTDDTPGNQAFVQNYSATYGMVPNAFASASYASVYILAEAIKNAQSTDAMAVRDALANIRDFDTILGKFSFNADGDAVYAPRVLIVKDGILKPFE
;
A
#
# COMPACT_ATOMS: atom_id res chain seq x y z
N MET A 1 32.99 64.48 -3.16
CA MET A 1 32.47 64.57 -4.55
C MET A 1 31.01 64.10 -4.51
N SER A 2 30.04 64.97 -4.19
CA SER A 2 29.32 65.87 -5.10
C SER A 2 28.71 65.09 -6.29
N ILE A 3 27.46 64.64 -6.23
CA ILE A 3 26.21 65.38 -6.54
C ILE A 3 26.21 65.98 -7.96
N LYS A 4 25.33 65.45 -8.82
CA LYS A 4 24.49 66.12 -9.84
C LYS A 4 23.63 65.02 -10.50
N ARG A 5 22.33 64.87 -10.30
CA ARG A 5 21.15 65.79 -10.27
C ARG A 5 20.71 66.26 -11.66
N LYS A 6 19.39 66.13 -11.87
CA LYS A 6 18.46 66.68 -12.89
C LYS A 6 17.97 65.63 -13.90
N GLU A 7 16.77 65.07 -13.84
CA GLU A 7 15.41 65.55 -13.47
C GLU A 7 14.76 66.49 -14.51
N GLN A 8 13.50 66.13 -14.84
CA GLN A 8 12.40 66.90 -15.48
C GLN A 8 12.40 66.93 -17.02
N ILE A 9 11.27 66.83 -17.75
CA ILE A 9 9.94 67.47 -17.63
C ILE A 9 8.91 66.58 -18.39
N LYS A 10 7.89 65.98 -17.77
CA LYS A 10 6.48 66.44 -17.58
C LYS A 10 5.67 66.87 -18.83
N LEU A 11 4.60 66.09 -19.08
CA LEU A 11 3.18 66.52 -19.15
C LEU A 11 2.65 67.20 -20.43
N LYS A 12 1.63 66.57 -21.05
CA LYS A 12 0.32 67.15 -21.45
C LYS A 12 -0.51 66.07 -22.15
N SER A 13 -1.57 65.56 -21.51
CA SER A 13 -2.98 65.98 -21.69
C SER A 13 -3.66 65.20 -22.83
N LEU A 14 -4.93 64.80 -22.82
CA LEU A 14 -6.02 64.69 -21.84
C LEU A 14 -7.22 64.17 -22.69
N THR A 15 -8.06 63.26 -22.15
CA THR A 15 -9.53 63.11 -22.46
C THR A 15 -9.98 62.77 -23.90
N PHE A 16 -11.13 62.17 -24.23
CA PHE A 16 -12.23 61.41 -23.60
C PHE A 16 -13.30 61.31 -24.72
N ILE A 17 -13.85 60.11 -24.93
CA ILE A 17 -15.25 59.78 -25.31
C ILE A 17 -15.97 60.56 -26.45
N LEU A 18 -16.52 59.84 -27.45
CA LEU A 18 -17.98 59.81 -27.71
C LEU A 18 -18.42 58.74 -28.76
N THR A 19 -19.47 58.02 -28.38
CA THR A 19 -20.42 57.16 -29.10
C THR A 19 -21.20 57.86 -30.23
N ILE A 20 -21.73 57.10 -31.21
CA ILE A 20 -22.97 57.24 -32.03
C ILE A 20 -22.94 56.08 -33.06
N ALA A 21 -23.75 55.01 -33.05
CA ALA A 21 -25.20 54.80 -33.09
C ALA A 21 -25.89 55.11 -34.44
N THR A 22 -26.40 54.04 -35.09
CA THR A 22 -27.60 53.96 -35.98
C THR A 22 -27.57 54.70 -37.32
N LEU A 23 -28.23 54.31 -38.42
CA LEU A 23 -29.03 53.19 -38.95
C LEU A 23 -29.51 53.70 -40.34
N ILE A 24 -29.93 52.82 -41.28
CA ILE A 24 -31.08 52.96 -42.23
C ILE A 24 -30.81 52.61 -43.73
N ILE A 25 -31.38 51.45 -44.13
CA ILE A 25 -32.28 51.13 -45.29
C ILE A 25 -31.75 51.32 -46.74
N GLY A 26 -31.91 50.42 -47.72
CA GLY A 26 -32.60 49.12 -47.84
C GLY A 26 -32.81 48.69 -49.32
N PHE A 27 -33.34 47.46 -49.50
CA PHE A 27 -34.09 46.88 -50.65
C PHE A 27 -33.45 46.49 -52.00
N SER A 28 -33.38 45.16 -52.25
CA SER A 28 -34.04 44.38 -53.35
C SER A 28 -33.41 42.97 -53.41
N ALA A 29 -34.06 41.88 -53.01
CA ALA A 29 -35.10 41.06 -53.68
C ALA A 29 -34.55 39.98 -54.65
N CYS A 30 -35.15 38.77 -54.55
CA CYS A 30 -34.88 37.49 -55.27
C CYS A 30 -33.62 36.74 -54.79
N GLU A 31 -33.64 35.45 -54.40
CA GLU A 31 -34.50 34.33 -54.80
C GLU A 31 -34.48 33.21 -53.73
N ARG A 32 -35.52 32.38 -53.77
CA ARG A 32 -35.76 31.19 -52.95
C ARG A 32 -34.69 30.11 -53.11
N MET A 33 -34.55 29.29 -52.07
CA MET A 33 -34.61 27.81 -52.05
C MET A 33 -33.41 27.12 -51.39
N SER A 34 -33.74 26.08 -50.64
CA SER A 34 -32.91 25.02 -50.03
C SER A 34 -32.29 25.30 -48.66
N GLN A 35 -33.00 24.80 -47.64
CA GLN A 35 -32.39 24.21 -46.46
C GLN A 35 -31.29 23.24 -46.92
N ILE A 36 -30.06 23.51 -46.50
CA ILE A 36 -29.00 22.52 -46.51
C ILE A 36 -28.48 22.43 -45.09
N VAL A 37 -28.78 21.28 -44.50
CA VAL A 37 -28.18 20.67 -43.33
C VAL A 37 -26.69 21.05 -43.26
N GLN A 38 -26.31 21.86 -42.29
CA GLN A 38 -24.91 21.88 -41.84
C GLN A 38 -24.70 20.60 -41.04
N PRO A 39 -23.75 19.72 -41.40
CA PRO A 39 -23.35 18.66 -40.50
C PRO A 39 -22.67 19.35 -39.32
N THR A 40 -23.33 19.36 -38.18
CA THR A 40 -22.66 19.53 -36.90
C THR A 40 -21.68 18.38 -36.80
N THR A 41 -20.43 18.60 -37.21
CA THR A 41 -19.32 17.75 -36.77
C THR A 41 -19.22 18.00 -35.28
N SER A 42 -20.00 17.23 -34.51
CA SER A 42 -19.66 16.90 -33.15
C SER A 42 -18.23 16.39 -33.20
N GLN A 43 -17.32 17.21 -32.70
CA GLN A 43 -16.06 16.72 -32.18
C GLN A 43 -16.47 15.71 -31.10
N THR A 44 -16.52 14.44 -31.47
CA THR A 44 -16.53 13.35 -30.51
C THR A 44 -15.19 13.50 -29.78
N GLU A 45 -15.22 14.14 -28.61
CA GLU A 45 -14.21 13.85 -27.60
C GLU A 45 -14.16 12.34 -27.50
N ASP A 46 -12.98 11.79 -27.74
CA ASP A 46 -12.66 10.40 -27.46
C ASP A 46 -12.84 10.21 -25.94
N LYS A 47 -14.08 9.92 -25.53
CA LYS A 47 -14.38 9.44 -24.19
C LYS A 47 -13.84 8.02 -24.14
N GLY A 48 -12.53 7.90 -23.94
CA GLY A 48 -11.91 6.64 -23.55
C GLY A 48 -12.75 6.02 -22.44
N ASN A 49 -13.07 4.74 -22.58
CA ASN A 49 -13.86 4.03 -21.58
C ASN A 49 -13.04 3.96 -20.28
N GLU A 50 -13.36 4.79 -19.30
CA GLU A 50 -12.77 4.68 -17.95
C GLU A 50 -13.38 3.46 -17.24
N ILE A 51 -12.53 2.63 -16.64
CA ILE A 51 -12.90 1.53 -15.74
C ILE A 51 -12.75 2.04 -14.32
N PRO A 52 -13.85 2.39 -13.61
CA PRO A 52 -13.77 2.83 -12.24
C PRO A 52 -13.54 1.64 -11.31
N ILE A 53 -12.58 1.78 -10.40
CA ILE A 53 -12.24 0.79 -9.37
C ILE A 53 -12.21 1.52 -8.03
N GLY A 54 -12.78 0.95 -6.99
CA GLY A 54 -12.69 1.53 -5.65
C GLY A 54 -11.28 1.39 -5.11
N LEU A 55 -10.81 2.39 -4.39
CA LEU A 55 -9.53 2.35 -3.69
C LEU A 55 -9.74 2.83 -2.26
N VAL A 56 -9.36 2.00 -1.29
CA VAL A 56 -9.46 2.32 0.14
C VAL A 56 -8.07 2.26 0.75
N LEU A 57 -7.59 3.40 1.24
CA LEU A 57 -6.26 3.54 1.85
C LEU A 57 -6.34 4.31 3.18
N PRO A 58 -5.45 4.04 4.15
CA PRO A 58 -5.37 4.81 5.39
C PRO A 58 -4.58 6.10 5.16
N LEU A 59 -5.22 7.16 4.67
CA LEU A 59 -4.56 8.42 4.34
C LEU A 59 -4.54 9.40 5.50
N THR A 60 -5.38 9.18 6.50
CA THR A 60 -5.34 9.85 7.80
C THR A 60 -5.29 8.83 8.94
N GLY A 61 -5.00 9.31 10.16
CA GLY A 61 -4.86 8.46 11.34
C GLY A 61 -3.45 7.89 11.50
N HIS A 62 -3.33 6.84 12.31
CA HIS A 62 -2.04 6.30 12.77
C HIS A 62 -1.24 5.59 11.67
N LEU A 63 -1.86 5.20 10.55
CA LEU A 63 -1.20 4.57 9.40
C LEU A 63 -1.04 5.52 8.20
N ALA A 64 -1.30 6.82 8.34
CA ALA A 64 -1.22 7.80 7.25
C ALA A 64 0.10 7.75 6.44
N SER A 65 1.23 7.56 7.14
CA SER A 65 2.54 7.46 6.48
C SER A 65 2.67 6.20 5.62
N ALA A 66 2.08 5.09 6.03
CA ALA A 66 2.03 3.88 5.22
C ALA A 66 1.07 4.05 4.03
N GLY A 67 -0.11 4.64 4.25
CA GLY A 67 -1.09 4.90 3.20
C GLY A 67 -0.55 5.78 2.07
N GLU A 68 0.26 6.78 2.39
CA GLU A 68 0.92 7.62 1.37
C GLU A 68 1.89 6.81 0.50
N LEU A 69 2.72 5.94 1.08
CA LEU A 69 3.62 5.07 0.32
C LEU A 69 2.85 4.05 -0.54
N MET A 70 1.73 3.54 -0.03
CA MET A 70 0.83 2.67 -0.80
C MET A 70 0.26 3.41 -2.00
N LYS A 71 -0.21 4.65 -1.80
CA LYS A 71 -0.76 5.49 -2.86
C LYS A 71 0.28 5.76 -3.94
N GLN A 72 1.52 6.07 -3.57
CA GLN A 72 2.62 6.26 -4.52
C GLN A 72 2.90 5.01 -5.36
N GLY A 73 2.90 3.82 -4.73
CA GLY A 73 3.04 2.56 -5.46
C GLY A 73 1.90 2.30 -6.46
N ILE A 74 0.66 2.58 -6.04
CA ILE A 74 -0.54 2.46 -6.89
C ILE A 74 -0.51 3.44 -8.06
N ASP A 75 -0.22 4.72 -7.79
CA ASP A 75 -0.20 5.76 -8.81
C ASP A 75 0.84 5.45 -9.89
N LEU A 76 2.04 5.01 -9.48
CA LEU A 76 3.10 4.61 -10.42
C LEU A 76 2.66 3.44 -11.32
N ALA A 77 2.10 2.38 -10.72
CA ALA A 77 1.59 1.24 -11.50
C ALA A 77 0.43 1.62 -12.42
N LEU A 78 -0.46 2.49 -11.95
CA LEU A 78 -1.62 2.97 -12.71
C LEU A 78 -1.17 3.76 -13.95
N ASP A 79 -0.20 4.65 -13.79
CA ASP A 79 0.39 5.42 -14.89
C ASP A 79 1.03 4.50 -15.93
N GLU A 80 1.83 3.51 -15.49
CA GLU A 80 2.48 2.56 -16.38
C GLU A 80 1.45 1.71 -17.16
N ILE A 81 0.43 1.20 -16.48
CA ILE A 81 -0.63 0.38 -17.09
C ILE A 81 -1.49 1.19 -18.07
N ASN A 82 -1.92 2.40 -17.68
CA ASN A 82 -2.74 3.25 -18.54
C ASN A 82 -2.00 3.76 -19.77
N ASN A 83 -0.67 3.88 -19.71
CA ASN A 83 0.16 4.21 -20.87
C ASN A 83 0.42 3.00 -21.78
N ALA A 84 0.37 1.78 -21.22
CA ALA A 84 0.57 0.55 -21.98
C ALA A 84 -0.68 0.11 -22.78
N TYR A 85 -1.89 0.54 -22.40
CA TYR A 85 -3.14 0.14 -23.06
C TYR A 85 -3.36 0.85 -24.42
N PRO A 86 -3.34 0.11 -25.56
CA PRO A 86 -3.48 0.71 -26.89
C PRO A 86 -4.92 1.06 -27.28
N SER A 87 -5.93 0.65 -26.50
CA SER A 87 -7.36 0.68 -26.87
C SER A 87 -8.16 1.84 -26.29
N GLY A 88 -7.51 2.83 -25.67
CA GLY A 88 -8.17 4.01 -25.10
C GLY A 88 -8.96 3.77 -23.80
N THR A 89 -9.16 2.52 -23.39
CA THR A 89 -9.71 2.15 -22.08
C THR A 89 -8.66 2.39 -20.97
N LYS A 90 -9.04 3.09 -19.91
CA LYS A 90 -8.12 3.42 -18.79
C LYS A 90 -8.73 3.03 -17.46
N VAL A 91 -7.92 2.47 -16.56
CA VAL A 91 -8.31 2.26 -15.17
C VAL A 91 -8.30 3.60 -14.43
N LYS A 92 -9.27 3.81 -13.54
CA LYS A 92 -9.33 4.99 -12.68
C LYS A 92 -9.78 4.59 -11.29
N PHE A 93 -9.01 5.01 -10.28
CA PHE A 93 -9.38 4.76 -8.89
C PHE A 93 -10.32 5.85 -8.37
N ILE A 94 -11.39 5.42 -7.69
CA ILE A 94 -12.23 6.25 -6.84
C ILE A 94 -11.77 6.00 -5.41
N LEU A 95 -11.05 6.99 -4.86
CA LEU A 95 -10.32 6.86 -3.60
C LEU A 95 -11.16 7.31 -2.41
N GLU A 96 -11.21 6.46 -1.38
CA GLU A 96 -11.72 6.76 -0.05
C GLU A 96 -10.62 6.56 1.01
N ASP A 97 -10.68 7.37 2.06
CA ASP A 97 -9.83 7.27 3.24
C ASP A 97 -10.54 6.45 4.33
N ASP A 98 -9.91 5.36 4.79
CA ASP A 98 -10.45 4.55 5.90
C ASP A 98 -10.12 5.12 7.29
N THR A 99 -9.40 6.24 7.37
CA THR A 99 -9.00 6.93 8.60
C THR A 99 -8.13 6.09 9.54
N SER A 100 -7.53 5.02 9.02
CA SER A 100 -6.84 3.99 9.80
C SER A 100 -7.75 3.30 10.82
N THR A 101 -9.05 3.10 10.53
CA THR A 101 -9.98 2.42 11.46
C THR A 101 -10.86 1.37 10.78
N PRO A 102 -11.30 0.32 11.51
CA PRO A 102 -12.26 -0.65 10.97
C PRO A 102 -13.59 -0.01 10.54
N ASP A 103 -14.14 0.89 11.35
CA ASP A 103 -15.40 1.58 11.04
C ASP A 103 -15.25 2.47 9.80
N GLY A 104 -14.15 3.22 9.69
CA GLY A 104 -13.87 4.03 8.50
C GLY A 104 -13.71 3.19 7.23
N ALA A 105 -13.13 1.99 7.33
CA ALA A 105 -13.05 1.06 6.20
C ALA A 105 -14.43 0.53 5.78
N VAL A 106 -15.29 0.20 6.74
CA VAL A 106 -16.69 -0.20 6.48
C VAL A 106 -17.47 0.92 5.82
N ASP A 107 -17.33 2.16 6.29
CA ASP A 107 -17.98 3.34 5.72
C ASP A 107 -17.49 3.61 4.28
N ALA A 108 -16.19 3.53 4.04
CA ALA A 108 -15.58 3.66 2.72
C ALA A 108 -16.11 2.60 1.73
N PHE A 109 -16.17 1.33 2.16
CA PHE A 109 -16.73 0.24 1.34
C PHE A 109 -18.21 0.47 1.03
N ASN A 110 -19.02 0.79 2.04
CA ASN A 110 -20.44 1.07 1.82
C ASN A 110 -20.66 2.22 0.83
N LYS A 111 -19.86 3.27 0.90
CA LYS A 111 -19.92 4.37 -0.06
C LYS A 111 -19.57 3.92 -1.48
N LEU A 112 -18.42 3.27 -1.67
CA LEU A 112 -17.96 2.80 -2.98
C LEU A 112 -18.95 1.80 -3.61
N ILE A 113 -19.57 0.93 -2.80
CA ILE A 113 -20.52 -0.07 -3.27
C ILE A 113 -21.89 0.56 -3.55
N HIS A 114 -22.46 1.28 -2.60
CA HIS A 114 -23.88 1.70 -2.67
C HIS A 114 -24.08 3.07 -3.32
N GLN A 115 -23.10 3.97 -3.24
CA GLN A 115 -23.18 5.30 -3.84
C GLN A 115 -22.50 5.34 -5.21
N ASP A 116 -21.28 4.79 -5.30
CA ASP A 116 -20.51 4.81 -6.55
C ASP A 116 -20.78 3.59 -7.46
N GLY A 117 -21.43 2.55 -6.92
CA GLY A 117 -21.86 1.38 -7.71
C GLY A 117 -20.70 0.48 -8.16
N LEU A 118 -19.59 0.45 -7.42
CA LEU A 118 -18.38 -0.25 -7.83
C LEU A 118 -18.44 -1.74 -7.51
N SER A 119 -17.95 -2.54 -8.46
CA SER A 119 -17.93 -4.02 -8.38
C SER A 119 -16.56 -4.59 -8.00
N VAL A 120 -15.53 -3.73 -7.92
CA VAL A 120 -14.17 -4.09 -7.57
C VAL A 120 -13.56 -2.99 -6.69
N ILE A 121 -12.94 -3.38 -5.59
CA ILE A 121 -12.28 -2.50 -4.63
C ILE A 121 -10.87 -3.04 -4.34
N LEU A 122 -9.86 -2.17 -4.42
CA LEU A 122 -8.52 -2.41 -3.92
C LEU A 122 -8.38 -1.75 -2.54
N GLY A 123 -7.97 -2.51 -1.54
CA GLY A 123 -7.97 -2.12 -0.12
C GLY A 123 -8.92 -2.98 0.73
N PRO A 124 -8.99 -2.73 2.05
CA PRO A 124 -8.19 -1.77 2.80
C PRO A 124 -6.80 -2.33 3.13
N ALA A 125 -6.00 -1.56 3.88
CA ALA A 125 -4.59 -1.85 4.12
C ALA A 125 -4.30 -2.72 5.36
N SER A 126 -4.93 -2.42 6.49
CA SER A 126 -4.67 -3.11 7.75
C SER A 126 -5.52 -4.38 7.88
N SER A 127 -5.01 -5.37 8.58
CA SER A 127 -5.74 -6.63 8.81
C SER A 127 -7.04 -6.38 9.57
N SER A 128 -7.02 -5.53 10.61
CA SER A 128 -8.22 -5.14 11.37
C SER A 128 -9.28 -4.45 10.49
N ALA A 129 -8.88 -3.53 9.60
CA ALA A 129 -9.80 -2.91 8.66
C ALA A 129 -10.33 -3.92 7.63
N THR A 130 -9.47 -4.83 7.17
CA THR A 130 -9.84 -5.88 6.22
C THR A 130 -10.84 -6.85 6.82
N GLN A 131 -10.62 -7.28 8.05
CA GLN A 131 -11.52 -8.17 8.81
C GLN A 131 -12.93 -7.59 8.92
N ALA A 132 -13.08 -6.27 9.02
CA ALA A 132 -14.38 -5.61 9.04
C ALA A 132 -14.96 -5.39 7.64
N ALA A 133 -14.20 -4.79 6.72
CA ALA A 133 -14.69 -4.34 5.42
C ALA A 133 -14.92 -5.49 4.41
N PHE A 134 -14.18 -6.59 4.51
CA PHE A 134 -14.33 -7.72 3.57
C PHE A 134 -15.68 -8.42 3.69
N TRP A 135 -16.32 -8.43 4.86
CA TRP A 135 -17.70 -8.91 5.00
C TRP A 135 -18.67 -8.09 4.15
N VAL A 136 -18.52 -6.75 4.14
CA VAL A 136 -19.35 -5.85 3.33
C VAL A 136 -19.20 -6.18 1.84
N ALA A 137 -17.97 -6.37 1.36
CA ALA A 137 -17.72 -6.74 -0.03
C ALA A 137 -18.31 -8.12 -0.38
N GLN A 138 -18.06 -9.13 0.47
CA GLN A 138 -18.54 -10.49 0.28
C GLN A 138 -20.08 -10.56 0.23
N GLU A 139 -20.77 -9.90 1.16
CA GLU A 139 -22.24 -9.87 1.22
C GLU A 139 -22.86 -9.21 -0.01
N ASN A 140 -22.18 -8.21 -0.58
CA ASN A 140 -22.61 -7.50 -1.78
C ASN A 140 -22.07 -8.10 -3.09
N LYS A 141 -21.30 -9.20 -3.02
CA LYS A 141 -20.63 -9.83 -4.19
C LYS A 141 -19.75 -8.86 -4.97
N VAL A 142 -19.02 -8.03 -4.24
CA VAL A 142 -18.03 -7.08 -4.77
C VAL A 142 -16.66 -7.69 -4.55
N VAL A 143 -15.82 -7.68 -5.59
CA VAL A 143 -14.45 -8.17 -5.45
C VAL A 143 -13.64 -7.20 -4.61
N ALA A 144 -13.00 -7.68 -3.54
CA ALA A 144 -12.09 -6.88 -2.72
C ALA A 144 -10.70 -7.52 -2.66
N ILE A 145 -9.66 -6.71 -2.82
CA ILE A 145 -8.27 -7.18 -2.77
C ILE A 145 -7.49 -6.35 -1.78
N SER A 146 -7.00 -6.94 -0.68
CA SER A 146 -6.13 -6.22 0.24
C SER A 146 -4.68 -6.30 -0.26
N PRO A 147 -3.99 -5.16 -0.42
CA PRO A 147 -2.59 -5.15 -0.83
C PRO A 147 -1.64 -5.61 0.30
N THR A 148 -2.03 -5.51 1.58
CA THR A 148 -1.06 -5.55 2.70
C THR A 148 -1.51 -6.34 3.95
N SER A 149 -2.75 -6.81 4.04
CA SER A 149 -3.25 -7.56 5.21
C SER A 149 -2.77 -9.01 5.32
N GLY A 150 -1.89 -9.27 6.28
CA GLY A 150 -1.23 -10.58 6.46
C GLY A 150 -1.84 -11.53 7.50
N GLU A 151 -2.85 -11.11 8.27
CA GLU A 151 -3.51 -11.95 9.30
C GLU A 151 -4.14 -13.22 8.71
N ARG A 152 -4.09 -14.34 9.42
CA ARG A 152 -4.67 -15.62 8.94
C ARG A 152 -6.20 -15.54 8.81
N GLY A 153 -6.75 -16.31 7.88
CA GLY A 153 -8.20 -16.52 7.76
C GLY A 153 -9.00 -15.39 7.09
N LEU A 154 -8.39 -14.25 6.77
CA LEU A 154 -9.11 -13.12 6.16
C LEU A 154 -9.70 -13.45 4.77
N SER A 155 -9.07 -14.31 3.98
CA SER A 155 -9.64 -14.72 2.68
C SER A 155 -10.68 -15.85 2.82
N ALA A 156 -10.72 -16.53 3.98
CA ALA A 156 -11.77 -17.51 4.28
C ALA A 156 -13.15 -16.88 4.55
N ILE A 157 -13.24 -15.55 4.56
CA ILE A 157 -14.52 -14.80 4.58
C ILE A 157 -15.38 -15.17 3.36
N GLY A 158 -14.77 -15.40 2.19
CA GLY A 158 -15.44 -16.00 1.05
C GLY A 158 -14.85 -15.65 -0.31
N ASP A 159 -15.45 -16.20 -1.36
CA ASP A 159 -14.83 -16.25 -2.69
C ASP A 159 -14.60 -14.90 -3.39
N PHE A 160 -15.18 -13.79 -2.90
CA PHE A 160 -14.99 -12.46 -3.53
C PHE A 160 -13.81 -11.68 -2.95
N VAL A 161 -13.11 -12.21 -1.96
CA VAL A 161 -12.05 -11.46 -1.28
C VAL A 161 -10.69 -12.13 -1.43
N PHE A 162 -9.67 -11.32 -1.69
CA PHE A 162 -8.32 -11.77 -2.03
C PHE A 162 -7.27 -10.94 -1.30
N ARG A 163 -6.06 -11.49 -1.15
CA ARG A 163 -4.97 -10.80 -0.47
C ARG A 163 -3.62 -11.01 -1.15
N ILE A 164 -2.88 -9.92 -1.34
CA ILE A 164 -1.56 -9.90 -1.98
C ILE A 164 -0.37 -10.24 -1.05
N PRO A 165 -0.35 -9.91 0.26
CA PRO A 165 0.79 -10.25 1.09
C PRO A 165 0.81 -11.76 1.39
N LEU A 166 2.00 -12.29 1.70
CA LEU A 166 2.09 -13.61 2.33
C LEU A 166 1.48 -13.57 3.73
N THR A 167 0.71 -14.60 4.05
CA THR A 167 0.02 -14.74 5.32
C THR A 167 0.97 -15.13 6.46
N THR A 168 0.53 -14.89 7.69
CA THR A 168 1.28 -15.23 8.90
C THR A 168 1.70 -16.71 8.96
N ASP A 169 0.82 -17.65 8.61
CA ASP A 169 1.10 -19.09 8.56
C ASP A 169 2.10 -19.50 7.47
N VAL A 170 2.32 -18.65 6.46
CA VAL A 170 3.38 -18.87 5.46
C VAL A 170 4.71 -18.30 5.93
N VAL A 171 4.70 -17.08 6.47
CA VAL A 171 5.92 -16.33 6.78
C VAL A 171 6.54 -16.77 8.10
N VAL A 172 5.76 -16.97 9.16
CA VAL A 172 6.30 -17.29 10.50
C VAL A 172 7.07 -18.62 10.49
N PRO A 173 6.52 -19.76 10.04
CA PRO A 173 7.24 -21.03 10.11
C PRO A 173 8.55 -21.02 9.32
N LYS A 174 8.56 -20.36 8.14
CA LYS A 174 9.76 -20.21 7.30
C LYS A 174 10.80 -19.28 7.93
N GLY A 175 10.34 -18.18 8.53
CA GLY A 175 11.19 -17.25 9.28
C GLY A 175 11.88 -17.95 10.45
N ILE A 176 11.10 -18.62 11.31
CA ILE A 176 11.59 -19.42 12.44
C ILE A 176 12.55 -20.52 11.97
N GLN A 177 12.24 -21.21 10.87
CA GLN A 177 13.13 -22.23 10.32
C GLN A 177 14.50 -21.64 9.96
N ALA A 178 14.54 -20.51 9.27
CA ALA A 178 15.79 -19.88 8.83
C ALA A 178 16.60 -19.32 10.01
N THR A 179 15.95 -18.60 10.93
CA THR A 179 16.63 -17.97 12.07
C THR A 179 17.09 -18.99 13.10
N HIS A 180 16.25 -19.98 13.44
CA HIS A 180 16.63 -21.03 14.38
C HIS A 180 17.80 -21.87 13.88
N ALA A 181 17.85 -22.17 12.56
CA ALA A 181 18.96 -22.91 11.98
C ALA A 181 20.33 -22.20 12.14
N LYS A 182 20.33 -20.87 12.24
CA LYS A 182 21.54 -20.04 12.35
C LYS A 182 21.88 -19.65 13.78
N LEU A 183 20.86 -19.30 14.56
CA LEU A 183 21.01 -18.75 15.90
C LEU A 183 20.90 -19.81 17.00
N GLY A 184 20.21 -20.93 16.74
CA GLY A 184 20.11 -22.04 17.69
C GLY A 184 19.37 -21.74 19.00
N TYR A 185 18.62 -20.64 19.08
CA TYR A 185 17.91 -20.21 20.29
C TYR A 185 16.97 -21.32 20.81
N GLN A 186 17.00 -21.57 22.11
CA GLN A 186 16.14 -22.54 22.79
C GLN A 186 15.14 -21.86 23.72
N ARG A 187 15.46 -20.67 24.21
CA ARG A 187 14.62 -19.87 25.11
C ARG A 187 14.45 -18.48 24.53
N VAL A 188 13.20 -18.07 24.31
CA VAL A 188 12.89 -16.79 23.66
C VAL A 188 11.96 -15.95 24.53
N ALA A 189 11.93 -14.65 24.29
CA ALA A 189 10.88 -13.78 24.78
C ALA A 189 10.09 -13.21 23.60
N THR A 190 8.79 -12.98 23.78
CA THR A 190 7.96 -12.30 22.78
C THR A 190 7.40 -10.99 23.31
N MET A 191 7.16 -10.05 22.40
CA MET A 191 6.49 -8.78 22.69
C MET A 191 5.58 -8.39 21.53
N TYR A 192 4.32 -8.05 21.79
CA TYR A 192 3.39 -7.67 20.72
C TYR A 192 2.37 -6.59 21.12
N ASP A 193 1.80 -5.94 20.11
CA ASP A 193 0.66 -5.02 20.29
C ASP A 193 -0.64 -5.82 20.50
N GLU A 194 -1.22 -5.76 21.71
CA GLU A 194 -2.44 -6.51 22.05
C GLU A 194 -3.72 -5.91 21.46
N THR A 195 -3.65 -4.69 20.94
CA THR A 195 -4.78 -3.97 20.35
C THR A 195 -4.87 -4.13 18.83
N ASP A 196 -3.83 -4.69 18.21
CA ASP A 196 -3.76 -4.93 16.76
C ASP A 196 -3.90 -6.43 16.42
N GLY A 197 -4.88 -6.74 15.56
CA GLY A 197 -5.19 -8.12 15.15
C GLY A 197 -4.03 -8.80 14.41
N PHE A 198 -3.30 -8.06 13.57
CA PHE A 198 -2.13 -8.61 12.88
C PHE A 198 -1.01 -8.97 13.87
N SER A 199 -0.73 -8.07 14.81
CA SER A 199 0.32 -8.26 15.81
C SER A 199 0.01 -9.43 16.73
N THR A 200 -1.25 -9.55 17.15
CA THR A 200 -1.77 -10.67 17.95
C THR A 200 -1.71 -12.01 17.19
N ASP A 201 -2.20 -12.06 15.94
CA ASP A 201 -2.15 -13.28 15.11
C ASP A 201 -0.71 -13.76 14.88
N ARG A 202 0.22 -12.83 14.68
CA ARG A 202 1.65 -13.10 14.54
C ARG A 202 2.25 -13.69 15.81
N ASP A 203 1.92 -13.17 16.99
CA ASP A 203 2.38 -13.77 18.25
C ASP A 203 1.82 -15.19 18.43
N ILE A 204 0.51 -15.40 18.18
CA ILE A 204 -0.09 -16.74 18.24
C ILE A 204 0.67 -17.73 17.34
N ALA A 205 0.95 -17.35 16.09
CA ALA A 205 1.70 -18.20 15.17
C ALA A 205 3.15 -18.44 15.62
N LEU A 206 3.77 -17.47 16.29
CA LEU A 206 5.09 -17.64 16.92
C LEU A 206 5.00 -18.67 18.06
N GLN A 207 4.04 -18.55 18.98
CA GLN A 207 3.81 -19.51 20.07
C GLN A 207 3.62 -20.94 19.54
N GLU A 208 2.80 -21.10 18.51
CA GLU A 208 2.56 -22.39 17.83
C GLU A 208 3.86 -22.95 17.22
N ALA A 209 4.63 -22.12 16.52
CA ALA A 209 5.89 -22.52 15.90
C ALA A 209 6.97 -22.89 16.94
N PHE A 210 7.06 -22.16 18.05
CA PHE A 210 7.98 -22.47 19.15
C PHE A 210 7.60 -23.78 19.84
N THR A 211 6.32 -23.96 20.15
CA THR A 211 5.80 -25.20 20.74
C THR A 211 6.11 -26.41 19.86
N ALA A 212 5.87 -26.30 18.55
CA ALA A 212 6.15 -27.38 17.60
C ALA A 212 7.65 -27.73 17.49
N LYS A 213 8.55 -26.80 17.83
CA LYS A 213 10.00 -26.99 17.81
C LYS A 213 10.61 -27.28 19.19
N GLY A 214 9.81 -27.27 20.26
CA GLY A 214 10.30 -27.44 21.63
C GLY A 214 11.12 -26.25 22.14
N ILE A 215 10.88 -25.06 21.59
CA ILE A 215 11.52 -23.81 22.02
C ILE A 215 10.68 -23.22 23.16
N GLU A 216 11.32 -22.89 24.28
CA GLU A 216 10.68 -22.34 25.47
C GLU A 216 10.44 -20.83 25.31
N VAL A 217 9.24 -20.38 25.65
CA VAL A 217 8.90 -18.95 25.72
C VAL A 217 8.96 -18.52 27.18
N LEU A 218 9.97 -17.71 27.54
CA LEU A 218 10.25 -17.27 28.91
C LEU A 218 9.25 -16.23 29.42
N THR A 219 8.82 -15.33 28.52
CA THR A 219 7.76 -14.35 28.77
C THR A 219 7.13 -13.92 27.45
N THR A 220 5.89 -13.45 27.55
CA THR A 220 5.17 -12.77 26.49
C THR A 220 4.70 -11.44 27.06
N GLU A 221 5.38 -10.37 26.66
CA GLU A 221 5.04 -9.01 27.05
C GLU A 221 4.06 -8.40 26.05
N VAL A 222 3.27 -7.43 26.50
CA VAL A 222 2.33 -6.70 25.65
C VAL A 222 2.50 -5.20 25.78
N PHE A 223 2.16 -4.49 24.71
CA PHE A 223 1.98 -3.05 24.67
C PHE A 223 0.73 -2.73 23.84
N GLN A 224 0.35 -1.46 23.77
CA GLN A 224 -0.82 -1.01 23.00
C GLN A 224 -0.41 -0.04 21.89
N SER A 225 -1.17 -0.02 20.79
CA SER A 225 -0.97 0.94 19.69
C SER A 225 -0.88 2.38 20.22
N GLY A 226 0.13 3.12 19.80
CA GLY A 226 0.40 4.48 20.25
C GLY A 226 1.24 4.60 21.53
N ASP A 227 1.61 3.50 22.18
CA ASP A 227 2.61 3.51 23.25
C ASP A 227 3.97 3.98 22.71
N THR A 228 4.72 4.69 23.57
CA THR A 228 6.05 5.22 23.24
C THR A 228 7.13 4.83 24.25
N ASP A 229 6.73 4.22 25.36
CA ASP A 229 7.61 3.71 26.42
C ASP A 229 7.38 2.21 26.58
N PHE A 230 8.42 1.43 26.28
CA PHE A 230 8.44 -0.03 26.35
C PHE A 230 9.41 -0.52 27.45
N SER A 231 9.91 0.40 28.28
CA SER A 231 11.02 0.12 29.20
C SER A 231 10.68 -0.92 30.25
N ALA A 232 9.43 -1.00 30.71
CA ALA A 232 8.98 -1.98 31.69
C ALA A 232 9.04 -3.40 31.11
N GLN A 233 8.43 -3.61 29.95
CA GLN A 233 8.42 -4.86 29.20
C GLN A 233 9.85 -5.29 28.89
N LEU A 234 10.66 -4.40 28.32
CA LEU A 234 12.03 -4.69 27.94
C LEU A 234 12.95 -4.96 29.15
N THR A 235 12.70 -4.33 30.29
CA THR A 235 13.42 -4.64 31.54
C THR A 235 13.07 -6.04 32.05
N GLY A 236 11.79 -6.43 31.98
CA GLY A 236 11.34 -7.79 32.29
C GLY A 236 12.01 -8.83 31.40
N ILE A 237 12.00 -8.60 30.08
CA ILE A 237 12.67 -9.45 29.08
C ILE A 237 14.17 -9.55 29.40
N LYS A 238 14.84 -8.43 29.66
CA LYS A 238 16.27 -8.41 29.99
C LYS A 238 16.61 -9.24 31.22
N ALA A 239 15.76 -9.22 32.25
CA ALA A 239 15.99 -9.97 33.48
C ALA A 239 15.95 -11.50 33.29
N LEU A 240 15.31 -11.98 32.22
CA LEU A 240 15.19 -13.40 31.89
C LEU A 240 16.33 -13.92 30.99
N ASP A 241 17.15 -13.02 30.42
CA ASP A 241 18.30 -13.33 29.57
C ASP A 241 17.95 -14.34 28.44
N PRO A 242 17.00 -13.99 27.53
CA PRO A 242 16.58 -14.87 26.45
C PRO A 242 17.66 -15.01 25.37
N ASP A 243 17.63 -16.13 24.66
CA ASP A 243 18.55 -16.40 23.54
C ASP A 243 18.16 -15.60 22.28
N ALA A 244 16.90 -15.15 22.17
CA ALA A 244 16.38 -14.25 21.12
C ALA A 244 15.07 -13.58 21.56
N ILE A 245 14.76 -12.42 20.97
CA ILE A 245 13.53 -11.67 21.23
C ILE A 245 12.73 -11.56 19.94
N PHE A 246 11.44 -11.87 19.99
CA PHE A 246 10.51 -11.76 18.87
C PHE A 246 9.51 -10.64 19.10
N ILE A 247 9.36 -9.75 18.12
CA ILE A 247 8.56 -8.53 18.25
C ILE A 247 7.55 -8.45 17.11
N SER A 248 6.29 -8.28 17.46
CA SER A 248 5.19 -8.10 16.51
C SER A 248 4.52 -6.74 16.75
N ALA A 249 4.72 -5.81 15.82
CA ALA A 249 4.29 -4.42 15.98
C ALA A 249 3.96 -3.80 14.62
N LEU A 250 3.11 -2.77 14.63
CA LEU A 250 2.88 -1.90 13.48
C LEU A 250 4.03 -0.89 13.32
N PRO A 251 4.16 -0.25 12.13
CA PRO A 251 5.28 0.65 11.84
C PRO A 251 5.58 1.75 12.88
N PRO A 252 4.59 2.42 13.51
CA PRO A 252 4.87 3.55 14.41
C PRO A 252 5.71 3.16 15.64
N GLU A 253 5.52 1.96 16.19
CA GLU A 253 6.14 1.55 17.45
C GLU A 253 7.56 0.96 17.27
N LYS A 254 7.84 0.34 16.10
CA LYS A 254 9.10 -0.40 15.87
C LYS A 254 10.37 0.41 16.16
N PRO A 255 10.51 1.68 15.71
CA PRO A 255 11.73 2.43 15.96
C PRO A 255 11.97 2.68 17.46
N GLY A 256 10.92 3.04 18.19
CA GLY A 256 10.98 3.29 19.63
C GLY A 256 11.39 2.04 20.41
N ILE A 257 10.83 0.89 20.03
CA ILE A 257 11.18 -0.42 20.60
C ILE A 257 12.67 -0.73 20.37
N LEU A 258 13.16 -0.64 19.14
CA LEU A 258 14.57 -0.92 18.81
C LEU A 258 15.53 0.01 19.56
N ILE A 259 15.23 1.31 19.61
CA ILE A 259 16.01 2.30 20.35
C ILE A 259 16.10 1.93 21.83
N GLN A 260 14.98 1.54 22.46
CA GLN A 260 14.97 1.21 23.88
C GLN A 260 15.67 -0.11 24.20
N ILE A 261 15.58 -1.13 23.32
CA ILE A 261 16.37 -2.36 23.41
C ILE A 261 17.87 -2.02 23.45
N HIS A 262 18.32 -1.18 22.52
CA HIS A 262 19.71 -0.75 22.45
C HIS A 262 20.14 0.07 23.67
N GLN A 263 19.31 1.02 24.14
CA GLN A 263 19.58 1.83 25.33
C GLN A 263 19.67 0.99 26.61
N LEU A 264 18.87 -0.07 26.71
CA LEU A 264 18.93 -1.01 27.83
C LEU A 264 20.10 -1.99 27.72
N GLY A 265 20.84 -2.00 26.61
CA GLY A 265 21.99 -2.89 26.41
C GLY A 265 21.59 -4.37 26.37
N ILE A 266 20.43 -4.67 25.78
CA ILE A 266 19.99 -6.04 25.52
C ILE A 266 20.77 -6.55 24.30
N SER A 267 21.53 -7.63 24.47
CA SER A 267 22.39 -8.19 23.43
C SER A 267 21.78 -9.38 22.67
N ALA A 268 20.60 -9.85 23.09
CA ALA A 268 19.90 -10.94 22.41
C ALA A 268 19.53 -10.51 20.97
N PRO A 269 19.68 -11.40 19.96
CA PRO A 269 19.19 -11.15 18.61
C PRO A 269 17.70 -10.74 18.63
N VAL A 270 17.38 -9.68 17.90
CA VAL A 270 16.01 -9.16 17.77
C VAL A 270 15.44 -9.57 16.43
N ILE A 271 14.33 -10.31 16.46
CA ILE A 271 13.56 -10.66 15.28
C ILE A 271 12.26 -9.85 15.32
N ILE A 272 12.08 -8.95 14.37
CA ILE A 272 10.93 -8.04 14.32
C ILE A 272 10.14 -8.24 13.03
N SER A 273 8.82 -8.32 13.15
CA SER A 273 7.93 -8.61 12.02
C SER A 273 7.91 -7.45 11.02
N SER A 274 8.07 -7.77 9.74
CA SER A 274 7.91 -6.86 8.60
C SER A 274 8.60 -5.49 8.75
N LEU A 275 9.86 -5.44 9.18
CA LEU A 275 10.66 -4.23 9.32
C LEU A 275 10.99 -3.64 7.94
N THR A 276 10.80 -2.34 7.77
CA THR A 276 11.07 -1.61 6.52
C THR A 276 12.26 -0.67 6.66
N SER A 277 12.77 -0.16 5.53
CA SER A 277 13.86 0.83 5.51
C SER A 277 13.52 2.12 6.27
N VAL A 278 12.25 2.52 6.31
CA VAL A 278 11.79 3.71 7.05
C VAL A 278 12.01 3.52 8.55
N GLU A 279 11.65 2.34 9.08
CA GLU A 279 11.83 2.04 10.50
C GLU A 279 13.30 1.85 10.86
N VAL A 280 14.10 1.26 9.96
CA VAL A 280 15.55 1.15 10.10
C VAL A 280 16.21 2.53 10.16
N GLU A 281 15.85 3.45 9.26
CA GLU A 281 16.36 4.82 9.27
C GLU A 281 15.97 5.56 10.56
N ALA A 282 14.70 5.43 10.98
CA ALA A 282 14.20 6.08 12.19
C ALA A 282 14.88 5.56 13.48
N ALA A 283 15.20 4.27 13.55
CA ALA A 283 15.94 3.67 14.67
C ALA A 283 17.45 3.92 14.61
N GLY A 284 18.00 4.19 13.43
CA GLY A 284 19.43 4.42 13.21
C GLY A 284 20.27 3.22 13.65
N ALA A 285 21.34 3.49 14.41
CA ALA A 285 22.25 2.44 14.90
C ALA A 285 21.56 1.38 15.78
N ALA A 286 20.41 1.69 16.38
CA ALA A 286 19.67 0.75 17.21
C ALA A 286 18.97 -0.37 16.40
N ALA A 287 18.84 -0.21 15.08
CA ALA A 287 18.32 -1.25 14.22
C ALA A 287 19.38 -2.25 13.75
N GLU A 288 20.67 -1.99 13.95
CA GLU A 288 21.73 -2.87 13.47
C GLU A 288 21.55 -4.29 14.03
N ASP A 289 21.76 -5.30 13.18
CA ASP A 289 21.54 -6.72 13.48
C ASP A 289 20.09 -7.16 13.73
N ALA A 290 19.11 -6.25 13.66
CA ALA A 290 17.70 -6.65 13.68
C ALA A 290 17.37 -7.53 12.47
N ILE A 291 16.66 -8.63 12.70
CA ILE A 291 16.26 -9.60 11.69
C ILE A 291 14.77 -9.43 11.41
N THR A 292 14.36 -9.60 10.15
CA THR A 292 12.94 -9.51 9.78
C THR A 292 12.53 -10.53 8.71
N PHE A 293 11.22 -10.77 8.63
CA PHE A 293 10.59 -11.61 7.61
C PHE A 293 9.70 -10.75 6.73
N ILE A 294 9.99 -10.69 5.42
CA ILE A 294 9.19 -9.93 4.46
C ILE A 294 8.94 -10.70 3.17
N GLY A 295 7.98 -10.23 2.38
CA GLY A 295 7.63 -10.83 1.09
C GLY A 295 8.47 -10.33 -0.10
N TRP A 296 9.21 -9.22 0.04
CA TRP A 296 9.82 -8.52 -1.09
C TRP A 296 11.02 -7.65 -0.68
N LEU A 297 12.03 -7.55 -1.56
CA LEU A 297 13.18 -6.65 -1.42
C LEU A 297 13.37 -5.73 -2.65
N PRO A 298 13.87 -4.49 -2.46
CA PRO A 298 14.32 -3.66 -3.58
C PRO A 298 15.43 -4.31 -4.43
N THR A 299 16.21 -5.20 -3.83
CA THR A 299 17.31 -5.92 -4.50
C THR A 299 16.89 -7.28 -5.06
N ASP A 300 15.62 -7.68 -4.98
CA ASP A 300 15.16 -8.94 -5.57
C ASP A 300 15.40 -8.94 -7.08
N ASP A 301 15.85 -10.09 -7.60
CA ASP A 301 16.01 -10.36 -9.04
C ASP A 301 14.72 -11.01 -9.59
N THR A 302 13.64 -10.22 -9.57
CA THR A 302 12.32 -10.60 -10.08
C THR A 302 11.93 -9.72 -11.27
N PRO A 303 11.07 -10.21 -12.19
CA PRO A 303 10.67 -9.45 -13.37
C PRO A 303 10.13 -8.06 -13.02
N GLY A 304 10.72 -7.02 -13.63
CA GLY A 304 10.30 -5.63 -13.46
C GLY A 304 10.76 -4.96 -12.15
N ASN A 305 11.33 -5.70 -11.19
CA ASN A 305 11.63 -5.13 -9.87
C ASN A 305 12.65 -4.00 -9.90
N GLN A 306 13.75 -4.18 -10.64
CA GLN A 306 14.77 -3.14 -10.78
C GLN A 306 14.22 -1.89 -11.49
N ALA A 307 13.30 -2.06 -12.44
CA ALA A 307 12.64 -0.94 -13.11
C ALA A 307 11.69 -0.21 -12.15
N PHE A 308 10.87 -0.95 -11.38
CA PHE A 308 10.02 -0.38 -10.34
C PHE A 308 10.84 0.44 -9.33
N VAL A 309 11.92 -0.13 -8.78
CA VAL A 309 12.78 0.55 -7.81
C VAL A 309 13.38 1.84 -8.39
N GLN A 310 13.86 1.79 -9.64
CA GLN A 310 14.40 2.96 -10.32
C GLN A 310 13.34 4.04 -10.57
N ASN A 311 12.17 3.66 -11.13
CA ASN A 311 11.09 4.59 -11.46
C ASN A 311 10.49 5.23 -10.21
N TYR A 312 10.27 4.43 -9.15
CA TYR A 312 9.79 4.93 -7.88
C TYR A 312 10.80 5.89 -7.25
N SER A 313 12.08 5.53 -7.22
CA SER A 313 13.13 6.41 -6.68
C SER A 313 13.28 7.71 -7.46
N ALA A 314 13.16 7.65 -8.79
CA ALA A 314 13.22 8.84 -9.65
C ALA A 314 12.00 9.76 -9.45
N THR A 315 10.81 9.18 -9.25
CA THR A 315 9.55 9.93 -9.10
C THR A 315 9.41 10.55 -7.71
N TYR A 316 9.74 9.79 -6.66
CA TYR A 316 9.45 10.17 -5.27
C TYR A 316 10.70 10.52 -4.45
N GLY A 317 11.90 10.35 -5.00
CA GLY A 317 13.15 10.71 -4.33
C GLY A 317 13.54 9.78 -3.16
N MET A 318 12.92 8.60 -3.07
CA MET A 318 13.17 7.61 -2.02
C MET A 318 13.05 6.18 -2.53
N VAL A 319 13.72 5.24 -1.88
CA VAL A 319 13.63 3.81 -2.24
C VAL A 319 12.27 3.25 -1.79
N PRO A 320 11.53 2.49 -2.63
CA PRO A 320 10.26 1.91 -2.23
C PRO A 320 10.43 0.87 -1.13
N ASN A 321 9.44 0.77 -0.24
CA ASN A 321 9.37 -0.27 0.78
C ASN A 321 8.27 -1.30 0.48
N ALA A 322 8.06 -2.24 1.41
CA ALA A 322 7.10 -3.33 1.25
C ALA A 322 5.64 -2.87 1.05
N PHE A 323 5.25 -1.70 1.58
CA PHE A 323 3.92 -1.14 1.36
C PHE A 323 3.74 -0.64 -0.07
N ALA A 324 4.72 0.15 -0.56
CA ALA A 324 4.71 0.64 -1.94
C ALA A 324 4.79 -0.52 -2.94
N SER A 325 5.63 -1.52 -2.71
CA SER A 325 5.80 -2.65 -3.62
C SER A 325 4.57 -3.56 -3.69
N ALA A 326 3.94 -3.87 -2.56
CA ALA A 326 2.74 -4.70 -2.53
C ALA A 326 1.55 -3.99 -3.20
N SER A 327 1.42 -2.68 -2.97
CA SER A 327 0.43 -1.82 -3.62
C SER A 327 0.70 -1.63 -5.12
N TYR A 328 1.95 -1.53 -5.56
CA TYR A 328 2.29 -1.52 -6.98
C TYR A 328 1.93 -2.85 -7.65
N ALA A 329 2.32 -3.97 -7.03
CA ALA A 329 2.05 -5.32 -7.56
C ALA A 329 0.54 -5.62 -7.64
N SER A 330 -0.25 -5.14 -6.66
CA SER A 330 -1.69 -5.38 -6.62
C SER A 330 -2.42 -4.77 -7.83
N VAL A 331 -1.98 -3.60 -8.31
CA VAL A 331 -2.53 -2.96 -9.52
C VAL A 331 -2.24 -3.81 -10.77
N TYR A 332 -1.03 -4.37 -10.89
CA TYR A 332 -0.69 -5.27 -12.00
C TYR A 332 -1.50 -6.58 -11.97
N ILE A 333 -1.66 -7.17 -10.78
CA ILE A 333 -2.44 -8.39 -10.59
C ILE A 333 -3.92 -8.14 -10.93
N LEU A 334 -4.48 -7.02 -10.47
CA LEU A 334 -5.84 -6.64 -10.77
C LEU A 334 -6.04 -6.34 -12.27
N ALA A 335 -5.10 -5.63 -12.90
CA ALA A 335 -5.15 -5.35 -14.33
C ALA A 335 -5.11 -6.64 -15.17
N GLU A 336 -4.28 -7.61 -14.79
CA GLU A 336 -4.23 -8.92 -15.44
C GLU A 336 -5.54 -9.70 -15.26
N ALA A 337 -6.15 -9.66 -14.06
CA ALA A 337 -7.46 -10.27 -13.83
C ALA A 337 -8.57 -9.66 -14.70
N ILE A 338 -8.65 -8.32 -14.74
CA ILE A 338 -9.65 -7.61 -15.57
C ILE A 338 -9.45 -7.91 -17.05
N LYS A 339 -8.19 -7.94 -17.50
CA LYS A 339 -7.84 -8.31 -18.87
C LYS A 339 -8.27 -9.74 -19.21
N ASN A 340 -8.05 -10.70 -18.30
CA ASN A 340 -8.44 -12.09 -18.48
C ASN A 340 -9.96 -12.29 -18.41
N ALA A 341 -10.65 -11.53 -17.57
CA ALA A 341 -12.11 -11.50 -17.48
C ALA A 341 -12.77 -10.88 -18.72
N GLN A 342 -12.05 -10.02 -19.44
CA GLN A 342 -12.59 -9.17 -20.52
C GLN A 342 -13.84 -8.37 -20.08
N SER A 343 -13.94 -8.08 -18.79
CA SER A 343 -15.10 -7.52 -18.12
C SER A 343 -14.71 -6.95 -16.76
N THR A 344 -15.53 -6.04 -16.25
CA THR A 344 -15.43 -5.51 -14.88
C THR A 344 -16.58 -6.03 -14.01
N ASP A 345 -17.34 -7.01 -14.50
CA ASP A 345 -18.32 -7.75 -13.71
C ASP A 345 -17.61 -8.48 -12.57
N ALA A 346 -18.16 -8.38 -11.36
CA ALA A 346 -17.53 -8.91 -10.16
C ALA A 346 -17.29 -10.42 -10.24
N MET A 347 -18.23 -11.20 -10.78
CA MET A 347 -18.05 -12.66 -10.88
C MET A 347 -16.96 -13.02 -11.89
N ALA A 348 -16.91 -12.34 -13.03
CA ALA A 348 -15.87 -12.56 -14.02
C ALA A 348 -14.48 -12.20 -13.50
N VAL A 349 -14.33 -11.06 -12.81
CA VAL A 349 -13.06 -10.63 -12.20
C VAL A 349 -12.64 -11.58 -11.08
N ARG A 350 -13.58 -11.98 -10.22
CA ARG A 350 -13.35 -12.98 -9.17
C ARG A 350 -12.78 -14.28 -9.75
N ASP A 351 -13.44 -14.82 -10.78
CA ASP A 351 -13.02 -16.07 -11.41
C ASP A 351 -11.65 -15.91 -12.08
N ALA A 352 -11.37 -14.76 -12.68
CA ALA A 352 -10.07 -14.46 -13.26
C ALA A 352 -8.97 -14.39 -12.19
N LEU A 353 -9.20 -13.73 -11.05
CA LEU A 353 -8.28 -13.69 -9.91
C LEU A 353 -7.99 -15.10 -9.38
N ALA A 354 -9.04 -15.88 -9.11
CA ALA A 354 -8.92 -17.25 -8.61
C ALA A 354 -8.10 -18.17 -9.53
N ASN A 355 -7.98 -17.83 -10.81
CA ASN A 355 -7.23 -18.58 -11.82
C ASN A 355 -5.81 -18.03 -12.11
N ILE A 356 -5.36 -16.96 -11.45
CA ILE A 356 -3.99 -16.46 -11.61
C ILE A 356 -2.99 -17.52 -11.09
N ARG A 357 -2.12 -17.98 -11.99
CA ARG A 357 -1.05 -18.94 -11.70
C ARG A 357 0.25 -18.49 -12.34
N ASP A 358 1.35 -18.58 -11.59
CA ASP A 358 2.72 -18.31 -12.04
C ASP A 358 2.90 -16.98 -12.81
N PHE A 359 2.11 -15.98 -12.44
CA PHE A 359 2.14 -14.65 -13.05
C PHE A 359 3.41 -13.92 -12.62
N ASP A 360 4.12 -13.34 -13.59
CA ASP A 360 5.34 -12.58 -13.31
C ASP A 360 5.01 -11.24 -12.67
N THR A 361 5.48 -11.03 -11.45
CA THR A 361 5.35 -9.78 -10.71
C THR A 361 6.68 -9.39 -10.09
N ILE A 362 6.75 -8.17 -9.55
CA ILE A 362 7.92 -7.75 -8.75
C ILE A 362 8.06 -8.57 -7.45
N LEU A 363 7.01 -9.26 -7.01
CA LEU A 363 7.04 -10.21 -5.88
C LEU A 363 7.57 -11.60 -6.29
N GLY A 364 7.88 -11.79 -7.58
CA GLY A 364 8.23 -13.07 -8.18
C GLY A 364 7.04 -13.74 -8.87
N LYS A 365 7.13 -15.06 -9.06
CA LYS A 365 6.06 -15.89 -9.59
C LYS A 365 4.89 -15.90 -8.59
N PHE A 366 3.82 -15.23 -8.95
CA PHE A 366 2.65 -15.00 -8.12
C PHE A 366 1.50 -15.94 -8.54
N SER A 367 0.84 -16.53 -7.55
CA SER A 367 -0.42 -17.26 -7.73
C SER A 367 -1.37 -16.93 -6.57
N PHE A 368 -2.67 -17.16 -6.77
CA PHE A 368 -3.61 -17.32 -5.65
C PHE A 368 -3.82 -18.81 -5.34
N ASN A 369 -3.90 -19.15 -4.05
CA ASN A 369 -4.38 -20.46 -3.61
C ASN A 369 -5.92 -20.53 -3.72
N ALA A 370 -6.51 -21.64 -3.29
CA ALA A 370 -7.96 -21.84 -3.37
C ALA A 370 -8.77 -20.90 -2.47
N ASP A 371 -8.16 -20.37 -1.42
CA ASP A 371 -8.81 -19.49 -0.45
C ASP A 371 -8.70 -18.01 -0.85
N GLY A 372 -7.94 -17.67 -1.90
CA GLY A 372 -7.69 -16.28 -2.29
C GLY A 372 -6.45 -15.63 -1.67
N ASP A 373 -5.57 -16.44 -1.05
CA ASP A 373 -4.29 -15.99 -0.51
C ASP A 373 -3.16 -16.09 -1.53
N ALA A 374 -2.27 -15.12 -1.51
CA ALA A 374 -1.10 -15.09 -2.36
C ALA A 374 -0.10 -16.21 -2.05
N VAL A 375 0.50 -16.74 -3.11
CA VAL A 375 1.57 -17.74 -3.06
C VAL A 375 2.78 -17.21 -3.83
N TYR A 376 3.85 -16.94 -3.09
CA TYR A 376 5.20 -16.65 -3.59
C TYR A 376 6.24 -16.91 -2.48
N ALA A 377 7.52 -16.74 -2.80
CA ALA A 377 8.61 -17.06 -1.87
C ALA A 377 8.85 -15.90 -0.87
N PRO A 378 8.84 -16.14 0.45
CA PRO A 378 9.23 -15.13 1.43
C PRO A 378 10.75 -14.89 1.43
N ARG A 379 11.19 -13.87 2.17
CA ARG A 379 12.58 -13.52 2.44
C ARG A 379 12.79 -13.37 3.95
N VAL A 380 14.01 -13.68 4.39
CA VAL A 380 14.50 -13.38 5.74
C VAL A 380 15.69 -12.46 5.59
N LEU A 381 15.70 -11.38 6.36
CA LEU A 381 16.65 -10.28 6.21
C LEU A 381 17.27 -9.92 7.54
N ILE A 382 18.41 -9.24 7.45
CA ILE A 382 19.10 -8.64 8.59
C ILE A 382 19.52 -7.22 8.23
N VAL A 383 19.43 -6.32 9.19
CA VAL A 383 19.96 -4.96 9.06
C VAL A 383 21.48 -5.02 9.18
N LYS A 384 22.16 -4.55 8.14
CA LYS A 384 23.62 -4.42 8.09
C LYS A 384 24.01 -3.10 7.46
N ASP A 385 24.85 -2.34 8.16
CA ASP A 385 25.27 -0.99 7.74
C ASP A 385 24.05 -0.07 7.50
N GLY A 386 23.02 -0.19 8.35
CA GLY A 386 21.80 0.62 8.25
C GLY A 386 20.89 0.31 7.05
N ILE A 387 21.11 -0.79 6.34
CA ILE A 387 20.22 -1.26 5.26
C ILE A 387 19.84 -2.73 5.42
N LEU A 388 18.66 -3.10 4.93
CA LEU A 388 18.21 -4.50 4.93
C LEU A 388 18.96 -5.31 3.87
N LYS A 389 19.56 -6.43 4.29
CA LYS A 389 20.27 -7.39 3.42
C LYS A 389 19.74 -8.81 3.64
N PRO A 390 19.93 -9.74 2.69
CA PRO A 390 19.62 -11.16 2.91
C PRO A 390 20.27 -11.69 4.19
N PHE A 391 19.49 -12.45 4.98
CA PHE A 391 20.00 -13.18 6.13
C PHE A 391 20.60 -14.50 5.65
N GLU A 392 21.93 -14.53 5.48
CA GLU A 392 22.67 -15.66 4.89
C GLU A 392 23.16 -16.71 5.87
#